data_AF-A0AAV4H026-F1
#
_entry.id   AF-A0AAV4H026-F1
#
_cell.length_a   1.000
_cell.length_b   1.000
_cell.length_c   1.000
_cell.angle_alpha   90.00
_cell.angle_beta   90.00
_cell.angle_gamma   90.00
#
_symmetry.space_group_name_H-M   'P 1'
#
loop_
_entity.id
_entity.type
_entity.pdbx_description
1 polymer ?
#
loop_
_entity_poly.entity_id
_entity_poly.type
_entity_poly.pdbx_seq_one_letter_code
_entity_poly.pdbx_strand_id
1 'polypeptide(L)'
;MDTLKQQMEYAHNITLENCRVAKPIRFTETSSAYGGGAEGLSDGFAAGFLWLDKLGLAAKYQVTHLFRQSFFGGRYALVDMQLNPNPDLFLSVLYKRLVEGPVFQVTSIDIPAQLRLYAHCVRNAYYRTSWSTEVVRFGGDKQTLAIMHLFHYRVSY
;
A
#
# COMPACT_ATOMS: atom_id res chain seq x y z
N MET A 1 -8.17 -15.92 3.77
CA MET A 1 -7.35 -16.40 2.65
C MET A 1 -6.78 -15.18 1.94
N ASP A 2 -5.46 -15.03 1.89
CA ASP A 2 -4.77 -13.85 1.34
C ASP A 2 -4.60 -13.98 -0.19
N THR A 3 -5.72 -13.82 -0.91
CA THR A 3 -5.77 -14.05 -2.36
C THR A 3 -4.90 -13.09 -3.15
N LEU A 4 -4.75 -11.85 -2.68
CA LEU A 4 -3.92 -10.85 -3.35
C LEU A 4 -2.44 -11.22 -3.31
N LYS A 5 -1.93 -11.67 -2.16
CA LYS A 5 -0.54 -12.15 -2.06
C LYS A 5 -0.28 -13.32 -3.02
N GLN A 6 -1.19 -14.28 -3.08
CA GLN A 6 -1.08 -15.43 -4.00
C GLN A 6 -1.03 -14.98 -5.47
N GLN A 7 -1.87 -14.03 -5.86
CA GLN A 7 -1.87 -13.46 -7.21
C GLN A 7 -0.56 -12.73 -7.54
N MET A 8 0.00 -11.99 -6.57
CA MET A 8 1.28 -11.30 -6.73
C MET A 8 2.44 -12.29 -6.89
N GLU A 9 2.49 -13.33 -6.06
CA GLU A 9 3.50 -14.41 -6.15
C GLU A 9 3.43 -15.09 -7.51
N TYR A 10 2.23 -15.45 -7.96
CA TYR A 10 2.02 -16.05 -9.26
C TYR A 10 2.50 -15.15 -10.41
N ALA A 11 2.11 -13.87 -10.41
CA ALA A 11 2.53 -12.92 -11.43
C ALA A 11 4.06 -12.71 -11.43
N HIS A 12 4.66 -12.61 -10.24
CA HIS A 12 6.11 -12.47 -10.09
C HIS A 12 6.85 -13.69 -10.65
N ASN A 13 6.42 -14.90 -10.30
CA ASN A 13 7.05 -16.14 -10.77
C ASN A 13 6.98 -16.27 -12.31
N ILE A 14 5.84 -15.94 -12.93
CA ILE A 14 5.72 -15.95 -14.40
C ILE A 14 6.75 -15.03 -15.05
N THR A 15 6.98 -13.84 -14.48
CA THR A 15 7.95 -12.89 -15.05
C THR A 15 9.39 -13.38 -14.94
N LEU A 16 9.72 -14.19 -13.94
CA LEU A 16 11.05 -14.78 -13.76
C LEU A 16 11.26 -16.01 -14.64
N GLU A 17 10.25 -16.86 -14.78
CA GLU A 17 10.34 -18.13 -15.51
C GLU A 17 10.34 -17.94 -17.03
N ASN A 18 9.58 -16.97 -17.54
CA ASN A 18 9.32 -16.84 -18.98
C ASN A 18 10.13 -15.72 -19.66
N CYS A 19 10.91 -14.94 -18.93
CA CYS A 19 11.66 -13.83 -19.50
C CYS A 19 13.15 -13.93 -19.14
N ARG A 20 14.02 -13.78 -20.15
CA ARG A 20 15.48 -13.64 -19.93
C ARG A 20 15.84 -12.42 -19.08
N VAL A 21 14.97 -11.40 -19.09
CA VAL A 21 15.09 -10.17 -18.29
C VAL A 21 13.74 -9.94 -17.62
N ALA A 22 13.74 -9.83 -16.29
CA ALA A 22 12.52 -9.57 -15.52
C ALA A 22 11.83 -8.29 -16.01
N LYS A 23 10.55 -8.41 -16.38
CA LYS A 23 9.73 -7.27 -16.85
C LYS A 23 9.02 -6.59 -15.68
N PRO A 24 8.86 -5.26 -15.72
CA PRO A 24 8.15 -4.55 -14.66
C PRO A 24 6.67 -4.94 -14.65
N ILE A 25 6.14 -5.23 -13.46
CA ILE A 25 4.71 -5.50 -13.24
C ILE A 25 3.99 -4.18 -12.97
N ARG A 26 2.76 -4.05 -13.50
CA ARG A 26 1.89 -2.88 -13.30
C ARG A 26 0.44 -3.34 -13.13
N PHE A 27 -0.27 -2.72 -12.19
CA PHE A 27 -1.70 -2.93 -12.00
C PHE A 27 -2.46 -1.81 -12.69
N THR A 28 -2.91 -2.06 -13.91
CA THR A 28 -3.60 -1.04 -14.74
C THR A 28 -5.00 -0.69 -14.24
N GLU A 29 -5.61 -1.56 -13.43
CA GLU A 29 -6.87 -1.31 -12.76
C GLU A 29 -6.94 -2.12 -11.46
N THR A 30 -7.30 -1.48 -10.35
CA THR A 30 -7.48 -2.19 -9.09
C THR A 30 -8.33 -1.41 -8.08
N SER A 31 -9.15 -2.11 -7.31
CA SER A 31 -9.94 -1.55 -6.22
C SER A 31 -10.24 -2.53 -5.09
N SER A 32 -11.17 -2.21 -4.19
CA SER A 32 -11.65 -3.07 -3.10
C SER A 32 -12.53 -4.23 -3.62
N ALA A 33 -13.50 -3.93 -4.47
CA ALA A 33 -14.46 -4.87 -5.04
C ALA A 33 -14.79 -4.50 -6.49
N TYR A 34 -15.18 -5.50 -7.30
CA TYR A 34 -15.63 -5.28 -8.66
C TYR A 34 -17.06 -4.70 -8.71
N GLY A 35 -17.58 -4.46 -9.92
CA GLY A 35 -19.00 -4.10 -10.10
C GLY A 35 -19.38 -2.70 -9.62
N GLY A 36 -18.42 -1.79 -9.54
CA GLY A 36 -18.62 -0.43 -9.03
C GLY A 36 -18.35 -0.27 -7.53
N GLY A 37 -17.99 -1.34 -6.83
CA GLY A 37 -17.66 -1.32 -5.40
C GLY A 37 -18.85 -1.71 -4.53
N ALA A 38 -18.55 -2.06 -3.28
CA ALA A 38 -19.55 -2.44 -2.28
C ALA A 38 -19.99 -1.21 -1.47
N GLU A 39 -21.29 -0.92 -1.46
CA GLU A 39 -21.89 0.18 -0.71
C GLU A 39 -21.66 0.04 0.80
N GLY A 40 -21.29 1.15 1.46
CA GLY A 40 -21.00 1.20 2.90
C GLY A 40 -19.65 0.56 3.30
N LEU A 41 -18.95 -0.08 2.37
CA LEU A 41 -17.66 -0.74 2.60
C LEU A 41 -16.54 -0.10 1.78
N SER A 42 -16.77 0.10 0.48
CA SER A 42 -15.76 0.61 -0.48
C SER A 42 -15.60 2.12 -0.45
N ASP A 43 -16.61 2.83 0.01
CA ASP A 43 -16.66 4.27 0.29
C ASP A 43 -16.30 4.58 1.76
N GLY A 44 -16.27 3.56 2.63
CA GLY A 44 -16.00 3.70 4.05
C GLY A 44 -14.53 3.56 4.43
N PHE A 45 -14.23 3.86 5.71
CA PHE A 45 -12.88 3.73 6.28
C PHE A 45 -12.33 2.30 6.20
N ALA A 46 -13.20 1.29 6.22
CA ALA A 46 -12.81 -0.11 6.11
C ALA A 46 -12.10 -0.46 4.78
N ALA A 47 -12.42 0.26 3.69
CA ALA A 47 -11.71 0.12 2.41
C ALA A 47 -10.21 0.42 2.53
N GLY A 48 -9.84 1.32 3.43
CA GLY A 48 -8.46 1.76 3.65
C GLY A 48 -7.52 0.63 4.05
N PHE A 49 -8.01 -0.38 4.79
CA PHE A 49 -7.20 -1.56 5.12
C PHE A 49 -6.80 -2.34 3.87
N LEU A 50 -7.75 -2.56 2.96
CA LEU A 50 -7.50 -3.26 1.70
C LEU A 50 -6.62 -2.42 0.78
N TRP A 51 -6.83 -1.11 0.75
CA TRP A 51 -6.06 -0.22 -0.11
C TRP A 51 -4.60 -0.10 0.33
N LEU A 52 -4.37 0.11 1.63
CA LEU A 52 -3.03 0.28 2.16
C LEU A 52 -2.23 -1.03 2.17
N ASP A 53 -2.89 -2.16 2.45
CA ASP A 53 -2.30 -3.49 2.29
C ASP A 53 -1.86 -3.74 0.84
N LYS A 54 -2.70 -3.36 -0.12
CA LYS A 54 -2.40 -3.50 -1.54
C LYS A 54 -1.19 -2.66 -1.94
N LEU A 55 -1.07 -1.43 -1.45
CA LEU A 55 0.12 -0.60 -1.67
C LEU A 55 1.38 -1.25 -1.08
N GLY A 56 1.29 -1.80 0.14
CA GLY A 56 2.40 -2.48 0.80
C GLY A 56 2.85 -3.76 0.08
N LEU A 57 1.91 -4.65 -0.28
CA LEU A 57 2.20 -5.86 -1.04
C LEU A 57 2.76 -5.51 -2.42
N ALA A 58 2.19 -4.55 -3.11
CA ALA A 58 2.65 -4.18 -4.44
C ALA A 58 4.08 -3.64 -4.41
N ALA A 59 4.45 -2.86 -3.37
CA ALA A 59 5.83 -2.49 -3.15
C ALA A 59 6.73 -3.72 -2.90
N LYS A 60 6.28 -4.69 -2.10
CA LYS A 60 7.03 -5.93 -1.78
C LYS A 60 7.35 -6.77 -3.00
N TYR A 61 6.42 -6.86 -3.95
CA TYR A 61 6.59 -7.57 -5.21
C TYR A 61 7.09 -6.69 -6.36
N GLN A 62 7.63 -5.51 -6.05
CA GLN A 62 8.24 -4.59 -7.03
C GLN A 62 7.28 -4.18 -8.17
N VAL A 63 5.99 -4.10 -7.87
CA VAL A 63 5.00 -3.53 -8.79
C VAL A 63 5.29 -2.05 -8.96
N THR A 64 5.57 -1.64 -10.19
CA THR A 64 6.06 -0.28 -10.47
C THR A 64 4.96 0.77 -10.43
N HIS A 65 3.70 0.39 -10.75
CA HIS A 65 2.57 1.31 -10.82
C HIS A 65 1.29 0.59 -10.37
N LEU A 66 0.47 1.28 -9.57
CA LEU A 66 -0.90 0.88 -9.24
C LEU A 66 -1.88 1.98 -9.63
N PHE A 67 -2.82 1.63 -10.47
CA PHE A 67 -3.88 2.52 -10.92
C PHE A 67 -5.16 2.22 -10.14
N ARG A 68 -5.54 3.14 -9.25
CA ARG A 68 -6.73 3.03 -8.39
C ARG A 68 -7.99 3.25 -9.23
N GLN A 69 -8.80 2.21 -9.35
CA GLN A 69 -10.15 2.29 -9.87
C GLN A 69 -11.10 2.71 -8.73
N SER A 70 -11.70 3.88 -8.75
CA SER A 70 -11.53 5.00 -9.69
C SER A 70 -11.10 6.25 -8.92
N PHE A 71 -10.65 7.27 -9.64
CA PHE A 71 -10.53 8.60 -9.04
C PHE A 71 -11.92 9.18 -8.71
N PHE A 72 -12.86 9.05 -9.65
CA PHE A 72 -14.22 9.57 -9.56
C PHE A 72 -15.20 8.56 -10.18
N GLY A 73 -16.37 8.40 -9.56
CA GLY A 73 -17.46 7.52 -10.04
C GLY A 73 -17.40 6.08 -9.53
N GLY A 74 -18.53 5.55 -9.07
CA GLY A 74 -18.61 4.27 -8.36
C GLY A 74 -18.41 4.41 -6.85
N ARG A 75 -18.77 3.38 -6.08
CA ARG A 75 -18.66 3.36 -4.61
C ARG A 75 -17.23 3.24 -4.11
N TYR A 76 -16.32 2.75 -4.94
CA TYR A 76 -14.90 2.66 -4.59
C TYR A 76 -14.08 3.92 -4.92
N ALA A 77 -14.74 4.97 -5.41
CA ALA A 77 -14.08 6.17 -5.91
C ALA A 77 -13.33 6.89 -4.78
N LEU A 78 -12.22 7.55 -5.12
CA LEU A 78 -11.53 8.42 -4.17
C LEU A 78 -12.36 9.69 -3.87
N VAL A 79 -13.14 10.15 -4.85
CA VAL A 79 -14.06 11.27 -4.73
C VAL A 79 -15.46 10.81 -5.16
N ASP A 80 -16.45 11.04 -4.31
CA ASP A 80 -17.84 10.67 -4.58
C ASP A 80 -18.49 11.57 -5.65
N MET A 81 -19.73 11.26 -6.03
CA MET A 81 -20.48 12.01 -7.05
C MET A 81 -20.86 13.43 -6.60
N GLN A 82 -20.79 13.72 -5.31
CA GLN A 82 -21.04 15.02 -4.70
C GLN A 82 -19.74 15.81 -4.48
N LEU A 83 -18.62 15.32 -5.01
CA LEU A 83 -17.28 15.89 -4.87
C LEU A 83 -16.73 15.87 -3.43
N ASN A 84 -17.28 15.02 -2.57
CA ASN A 84 -16.70 14.79 -1.25
C ASN A 84 -15.58 13.75 -1.34
N PRO A 85 -14.47 13.96 -0.62
CA PRO A 85 -13.39 12.99 -0.57
C PRO A 85 -13.76 11.79 0.32
N ASN A 86 -13.64 10.58 -0.23
CA ASN A 86 -13.72 9.35 0.57
C ASN A 86 -12.42 9.15 1.38
N PRO A 87 -12.46 8.34 2.47
CA PRO A 87 -11.29 8.11 3.34
C PRO A 87 -10.02 7.68 2.59
N ASP A 88 -10.18 6.88 1.53
CA ASP A 88 -9.07 6.39 0.71
C ASP A 88 -8.33 7.50 -0.05
N LEU A 89 -8.96 8.65 -0.32
CA LEU A 89 -8.26 9.80 -0.91
C LEU A 89 -7.20 10.32 0.07
N PHE A 90 -7.59 10.56 1.31
CA PHE A 90 -6.69 11.04 2.35
C PHE A 90 -5.55 10.06 2.59
N LEU A 91 -5.87 8.76 2.66
CA LEU A 91 -4.87 7.70 2.77
C LEU A 91 -3.89 7.70 1.59
N SER A 92 -4.39 7.86 0.36
CA SER A 92 -3.56 7.92 -0.85
C SER A 92 -2.63 9.14 -0.85
N VAL A 93 -3.16 10.30 -0.45
CA VAL A 93 -2.37 11.54 -0.32
C VAL A 93 -1.30 11.40 0.76
N LEU A 94 -1.66 10.84 1.92
CA LEU A 94 -0.73 10.61 3.02
C LEU A 94 0.39 9.65 2.60
N TYR A 95 0.04 8.51 1.99
CA TYR A 95 1.02 7.55 1.46
C TYR A 95 1.95 8.22 0.45
N LYS A 96 1.39 8.98 -0.51
CA LYS A 96 2.20 9.69 -1.53
C LYS A 96 3.17 10.69 -0.91
N ARG A 97 2.77 11.37 0.16
CA ARG A 97 3.61 12.36 0.86
C ARG A 97 4.69 11.70 1.70
N LEU A 98 4.36 10.66 2.46
CA LEU A 98 5.26 10.08 3.45
C LEU A 98 6.17 8.99 2.90
N VAL A 99 5.69 8.15 1.99
CA VAL A 99 6.40 6.94 1.58
C VAL A 99 7.30 7.23 0.37
N GLU A 100 8.59 6.96 0.52
CA GLU A 100 9.62 7.01 -0.52
C GLU A 100 10.48 5.73 -0.49
N GLY A 101 11.11 5.41 -1.64
CA GLY A 101 12.14 4.38 -1.71
C GLY A 101 11.64 2.94 -1.79
N PRO A 102 12.59 1.97 -1.83
CA PRO A 102 12.27 0.55 -1.85
C PRO A 102 11.63 0.13 -0.52
N VAL A 103 10.79 -0.90 -0.57
CA VAL A 103 10.26 -1.52 0.65
C VAL A 103 11.34 -2.41 1.27
N PHE A 104 11.48 -2.33 2.59
CA PHE A 104 12.37 -3.20 3.35
C PHE A 104 11.65 -4.47 3.76
N GLN A 105 12.40 -5.57 3.78
CA GLN A 105 11.91 -6.82 4.34
C GLN A 105 11.87 -6.69 5.86
N VAL A 106 10.67 -6.74 6.42
CA VAL A 106 10.46 -6.78 7.87
C VAL A 106 10.47 -8.23 8.32
N THR A 107 11.46 -8.61 9.13
CA THR A 107 11.54 -9.92 9.79
C THR A 107 11.35 -9.74 11.28
N SER A 108 10.34 -10.38 11.85
CA SER A 108 10.16 -10.50 13.29
C SER A 108 9.61 -11.89 13.63
N ILE A 109 9.97 -12.38 14.80
CA ILE A 109 9.74 -13.77 15.23
C ILE A 109 8.27 -13.97 15.68
N ASP A 110 7.58 -12.89 16.09
CA ASP A 110 6.26 -12.95 16.74
C ASP A 110 5.24 -11.97 16.13
N ILE A 111 5.13 -11.89 14.80
CA ILE A 111 4.07 -11.08 14.16
C ILE A 111 2.77 -11.92 14.09
N PRO A 112 1.67 -11.49 14.75
CA PRO A 112 0.39 -12.19 14.64
C PRO A 112 -0.13 -12.17 13.20
N ALA A 113 -0.88 -13.20 12.80
CA ALA A 113 -1.41 -13.30 11.43
C ALA A 113 -2.33 -12.13 11.02
N GLN A 114 -2.93 -11.41 11.98
CA GLN A 114 -3.76 -10.22 11.72
C GLN A 114 -2.98 -8.91 11.63
N LEU A 115 -1.67 -8.93 11.92
CA LEU A 115 -0.79 -7.76 11.85
C LEU A 115 0.01 -7.80 10.55
N ARG A 116 -0.13 -6.74 9.76
CA ARG A 116 0.65 -6.56 8.52
C ARG A 116 1.59 -5.39 8.68
N LEU A 117 2.86 -5.61 8.34
CA LEU A 117 3.94 -4.64 8.48
C LEU A 117 4.60 -4.39 7.13
N TYR A 118 4.72 -3.12 6.77
CA TYR A 118 5.48 -2.66 5.61
C TYR A 118 6.40 -1.54 6.05
N ALA A 119 7.67 -1.64 5.67
CA ALA A 119 8.67 -0.65 6.04
C ALA A 119 9.24 0.03 4.81
N HIS A 120 9.27 1.37 4.84
CA HIS A 120 9.75 2.20 3.74
C HIS A 120 10.60 3.35 4.28
N CYS A 121 11.39 3.96 3.39
CA CYS A 121 11.97 5.25 3.70
C CYS A 121 10.89 6.33 3.75
N VAL A 122 11.10 7.34 4.58
CA VAL A 122 10.30 8.56 4.56
C VAL A 122 10.77 9.46 3.43
N ARG A 123 9.83 10.18 2.81
CA ARG A 123 10.17 11.16 1.78
C ARG A 123 11.08 12.26 2.29
N ASN A 124 12.06 12.66 1.48
CA ASN A 124 13.12 13.57 1.93
C ASN A 124 12.64 14.92 2.47
N ALA A 125 11.56 15.45 1.91
CA ALA A 125 10.98 16.73 2.34
C ALA A 125 10.49 16.76 3.79
N TYR A 126 10.32 15.58 4.43
CA TYR A 126 9.81 15.45 5.78
C TYR A 126 10.88 15.12 6.83
N TYR A 127 12.14 14.83 6.44
CA TYR A 127 13.25 14.81 7.40
C TYR A 127 13.95 16.18 7.39
N ARG A 128 13.86 16.93 8.49
CA ARG A 128 14.77 18.06 8.73
C ARG A 128 15.42 18.01 10.11
N THR A 129 14.97 17.11 10.99
CA THR A 129 15.50 16.98 12.35
C THR A 129 15.34 15.55 12.88
N SER A 130 16.48 14.95 13.24
CA SER A 130 16.73 13.82 14.14
C SER A 130 15.99 12.48 13.98
N TRP A 131 16.63 11.42 14.47
CA TRP A 131 16.22 10.02 14.46
C TRP A 131 14.88 9.82 15.18
N SER A 132 13.82 9.59 14.41
CA SER A 132 12.58 9.00 14.92
C SER A 132 12.26 7.75 14.12
N THR A 133 11.49 6.81 14.68
CA THR A 133 10.84 5.75 13.92
C THR A 133 9.36 5.98 14.14
N GLU A 134 8.63 6.38 13.10
CA GLU A 134 7.19 6.58 13.21
C GLU A 134 6.50 5.31 12.70
N VAL A 135 5.75 4.67 13.60
CA VAL A 135 4.88 3.56 13.26
C VAL A 135 3.46 4.11 13.16
N VAL A 136 2.98 4.27 11.93
CA VAL A 136 1.58 4.66 11.74
C VAL A 136 0.73 3.40 11.80
N ARG A 137 0.05 3.21 12.94
CA ARG A 137 -0.85 2.10 13.18
C ARG A 137 -2.25 2.45 12.66
N PHE A 138 -2.70 1.74 11.64
CA PHE A 138 -4.07 1.79 11.14
C PHE A 138 -4.84 0.57 11.67
N GLY A 139 -5.96 0.78 12.37
CA GLY A 139 -6.85 -0.29 12.85
C GLY A 139 -6.81 -0.58 14.34
N GLY A 140 -7.67 -1.51 14.78
CA GLY A 140 -7.84 -1.94 16.18
C GLY A 140 -7.41 -3.38 16.42
N ASP A 141 -7.89 -4.01 17.49
CA ASP A 141 -7.41 -5.34 17.95
C ASP A 141 -7.62 -6.49 16.95
N LYS A 142 -8.57 -6.35 16.00
CA LYS A 142 -8.93 -7.41 15.04
C LYS A 142 -8.15 -7.37 13.73
N GLN A 143 -7.73 -6.19 13.27
CA GLN A 143 -6.87 -5.99 12.09
C GLN A 143 -6.05 -4.72 12.30
N THR A 144 -4.73 -4.86 12.20
CA THR A 144 -3.80 -3.75 12.35
C THR A 144 -2.82 -3.76 11.17
N LEU A 145 -2.64 -2.60 10.57
CA LEU A 145 -1.64 -2.34 9.56
C LEU A 145 -0.69 -1.28 10.09
N ALA A 146 0.59 -1.61 10.21
CA ALA A 146 1.60 -0.65 10.65
C ALA A 146 2.57 -0.36 9.50
N ILE A 147 2.62 0.91 9.11
CA ILE A 147 3.69 1.39 8.22
C ILE A 147 4.81 1.86 9.13
N MET A 148 5.93 1.15 9.07
CA MET A 148 7.12 1.49 9.83
C MET A 148 8.02 2.36 8.95
N HIS A 149 8.15 3.62 9.33
CA HIS A 149 8.98 4.57 8.62
C HIS A 149 10.41 4.51 9.16
N LEU A 150 11.35 4.02 8.34
CA LEU A 150 12.77 3.93 8.67
C LEU A 150 13.51 5.14 8.09
N PHE A 151 14.16 5.91 8.96
CA PHE A 151 14.97 7.07 8.58
C PHE A 151 16.42 6.60 8.44
N HIS A 152 17.03 6.72 7.25
CA HIS A 152 18.42 6.29 7.01
C HIS A 152 19.29 7.48 6.60
N TYR A 153 20.49 7.58 7.18
CA TYR A 153 21.49 8.62 6.88
C TYR A 153 22.25 8.28 5.59
N ARG A 154 22.52 9.29 4.74
CA ARG A 154 23.56 9.21 3.72
C ARG A 154 24.87 9.66 4.37
N VAL A 155 25.76 8.72 4.71
CA VAL A 155 27.16 9.08 4.98
C VAL A 155 27.72 9.58 3.64
N SER A 156 27.93 10.88 3.54
CA SER A 156 28.69 11.47 2.45
C SER A 156 30.16 11.20 2.74
N TYR A 157 30.81 10.40 1.90
CA TYR A 157 32.27 10.39 1.79
C TYR A 157 32.72 11.51 0.86
#